data_AF-A0A962H276-F1
#
_entry.id   AF-A0A962H276-F1
#
_cell.length_a   1.000
_cell.length_b   1.000
_cell.length_c   1.000
_cell.angle_alpha   90.00
_cell.angle_beta   90.00
_cell.angle_gamma   90.00
#
_symmetry.space_group_name_H-M   'P 1'
#
loop_
_entity.id
_entity.type
_entity.pdbx_description
1 polymer ?
#
loop_
_entity_poly.entity_id
_entity_poly.type
_entity_poly.pdbx_seq_one_letter_code
_entity_poly.pdbx_strand_id
1 'polypeptide(L)'
;LERALEAGLDPATQQFLMGELRAPATLEQIAAATRPALKLETYAAAMIAITIDTDAEREYLDRLAGALGLTAEDRERVHQQLQLS
;
A
#
# COMPACT_ATOMS: atom_id res chain seq x y z
N LEU A 1 -13.60 -2.16 -7.02
CA LEU A 1 -14.54 -2.75 -6.04
C LEU A 1 -15.52 -3.71 -6.69
N GLU A 2 -16.15 -3.31 -7.80
CA GLU A 2 -17.06 -4.14 -8.61
C GLU A 2 -16.46 -5.51 -8.98
N ARG A 3 -15.19 -5.53 -9.43
CA ARG A 3 -14.46 -6.77 -9.77
C ARG A 3 -14.28 -7.75 -8.61
N ALA A 4 -14.16 -7.27 -7.37
CA ALA A 4 -14.02 -8.14 -6.19
C ALA A 4 -15.37 -8.72 -5.77
N LEU A 5 -16.46 -7.97 -5.95
CA LEU A 5 -17.82 -8.44 -5.72
C LEU A 5 -18.28 -9.42 -6.81
N GLU A 6 -17.86 -9.20 -8.06
CA GLU A 6 -18.08 -10.11 -9.20
C GLU A 6 -17.29 -11.43 -9.09
N ALA A 7 -16.22 -11.47 -8.27
CA ALA A 7 -15.36 -12.65 -8.12
C ALA A 7 -16.00 -13.82 -7.34
N GLY A 8 -17.26 -13.69 -6.89
CA GLY A 8 -17.96 -14.76 -6.17
C GLY A 8 -17.47 -14.95 -4.73
N LEU A 9 -16.97 -13.87 -4.09
CA LEU A 9 -16.63 -13.89 -2.67
C LEU A 9 -17.87 -14.26 -1.84
N ASP A 10 -17.72 -15.16 -0.88
CA ASP A 10 -18.81 -15.53 0.00
C ASP A 10 -19.25 -14.34 0.87
N PRO A 11 -20.50 -14.36 1.40
CA PRO A 11 -21.04 -13.23 2.16
C PRO A 11 -20.20 -12.81 3.37
N ALA A 12 -19.50 -13.74 4.03
CA ALA A 12 -18.66 -13.40 5.19
C ALA A 12 -17.41 -12.64 4.73
N THR A 13 -16.78 -13.07 3.65
CA THR A 13 -15.63 -12.36 3.04
C THR A 13 -16.03 -10.98 2.53
N GLN A 14 -17.21 -10.84 1.91
CA GLN A 14 -17.73 -9.54 1.49
C GLN A 14 -17.97 -8.61 2.69
N GLN A 15 -18.56 -9.12 3.77
CA GLN A 15 -18.85 -8.32 4.96
C GLN A 15 -17.56 -7.90 5.69
N PHE A 16 -16.57 -8.78 5.76
CA PHE A 16 -15.24 -8.45 6.25
C PHE A 16 -14.60 -7.32 5.43
N LEU A 17 -14.58 -7.46 4.09
CA LEU A 17 -14.01 -6.44 3.21
C LEU A 17 -14.72 -5.09 3.34
N MET A 18 -16.05 -5.08 3.47
CA MET A 18 -16.81 -3.85 3.72
C MET A 18 -16.47 -3.22 5.08
N GLY A 19 -16.14 -4.03 6.09
CA GLY A 19 -15.66 -3.56 7.39
C GLY A 19 -14.32 -2.82 7.25
N GLU A 20 -13.35 -3.45 6.59
CA GLU A 20 -12.01 -2.88 6.35
C GLU A 20 -12.09 -1.59 5.52
N LEU A 21 -12.99 -1.51 4.54
CA LEU A 21 -13.16 -0.29 3.74
C LEU A 21 -13.81 0.88 4.51
N ARG A 22 -14.65 0.58 5.50
CA ARG A 22 -15.26 1.61 6.36
C ARG A 22 -14.30 2.13 7.43
N ALA A 23 -13.36 1.30 7.84
CA ALA A 23 -12.31 1.65 8.80
C ALA A 23 -10.95 1.24 8.24
N PRO A 24 -10.41 2.01 7.27
CA PRO A 24 -9.14 1.68 6.63
C PRO A 24 -8.02 1.57 7.67
N ALA A 25 -7.12 0.60 7.46
CA ALA A 25 -5.94 0.45 8.29
C ALA A 25 -5.07 1.72 8.28
N THR A 26 -4.51 2.08 9.43
CA THR A 26 -3.50 3.14 9.52
C THR A 26 -2.17 2.68 8.94
N LEU A 27 -1.28 3.63 8.64
CA LEU A 27 0.07 3.33 8.15
C LEU A 27 0.86 2.44 9.12
N GLU A 28 0.69 2.65 10.42
CA GLU A 28 1.33 1.88 11.47
C GLU A 28 0.80 0.44 11.50
N GLN A 29 -0.51 0.25 11.27
CA GLN A 29 -1.12 -1.07 11.17
C GLN A 29 -0.63 -1.82 9.92
N ILE A 30 -0.56 -1.13 8.79
CA ILE A 30 0.00 -1.70 7.55
C ILE A 30 1.45 -2.11 7.78
N ALA A 31 2.29 -1.23 8.32
CA ALA A 31 3.70 -1.51 8.56
C ALA A 31 3.92 -2.66 9.56
N ALA A 32 3.09 -2.76 10.61
CA ALA A 32 3.16 -3.86 11.56
C ALA A 32 2.74 -5.21 10.95
N ALA A 33 1.77 -5.20 10.03
CA ALA A 33 1.33 -6.41 9.32
C ALA A 33 2.28 -6.82 8.18
N THR A 34 3.08 -5.89 7.66
CA THR A 34 4.03 -6.16 6.57
C THR A 34 5.22 -6.99 7.06
N ARG A 35 5.39 -8.17 6.47
CA ARG A 35 6.56 -9.02 6.70
C ARG A 35 7.84 -8.30 6.24
N PRO A 36 8.99 -8.47 6.92
CA PRO A 36 10.24 -7.78 6.56
C PRO A 36 10.63 -7.93 5.09
N ALA A 37 10.45 -9.13 4.52
CA ALA A 37 10.77 -9.42 3.13
C ALA A 37 9.83 -8.77 2.09
N LEU A 38 8.75 -8.11 2.53
CA LEU A 38 7.76 -7.48 1.66
C LEU A 38 7.70 -5.95 1.81
N LYS A 39 8.62 -5.35 2.57
CA LYS A 39 8.58 -3.90 2.85
C LYS A 39 8.71 -3.07 1.57
N LEU A 40 9.60 -3.48 0.66
CA LEU A 40 9.84 -2.78 -0.61
C LEU A 40 8.65 -2.93 -1.55
N GLU A 41 8.12 -4.16 -1.66
CA GLU A 41 6.97 -4.50 -2.49
C GLU A 41 5.71 -3.78 -2.01
N THR A 42 5.54 -3.63 -0.69
CA THR A 42 4.42 -2.87 -0.11
C THR A 42 4.51 -1.39 -0.50
N TYR A 43 5.69 -0.79 -0.40
CA TYR A 43 5.92 0.59 -0.82
C TYR A 43 5.72 0.76 -2.34
N ALA A 44 6.26 -0.15 -3.15
CA ALA A 44 6.09 -0.15 -4.61
C ALA A 44 4.62 -0.27 -5.02
N ALA A 45 3.86 -1.17 -4.39
CA ALA A 45 2.43 -1.33 -4.64
C ALA A 45 1.65 -0.05 -4.33
N ALA A 46 1.98 0.63 -3.22
CA ALA A 46 1.36 1.92 -2.87
C ALA A 46 1.68 3.00 -3.91
N MET A 47 2.92 3.08 -4.39
CA MET A 47 3.30 4.00 -5.47
C MET A 47 2.60 3.74 -6.79
N ILE A 48 2.37 2.47 -7.15
CA ILE A 48 1.63 2.13 -8.38
C ILE A 48 0.15 2.49 -8.23
N ALA A 49 -0.42 2.27 -7.04
CA ALA A 49 -1.82 2.53 -6.76
C ALA A 49 -2.13 4.03 -6.63
N ILE A 50 -1.17 4.84 -6.21
CA ILE A 50 -1.31 6.28 -5.96
C ILE A 50 -0.56 7.04 -7.05
N THR A 51 -1.27 7.79 -7.89
CA THR A 51 -0.61 8.75 -8.79
C THR A 51 -0.08 9.90 -7.95
N ILE A 52 1.23 10.17 -7.96
CA ILE A 52 1.86 11.19 -7.09
C ILE A 52 1.68 12.59 -7.70
N ASP A 53 0.45 13.07 -7.70
CA ASP A 53 0.11 14.35 -8.31
C ASP A 53 -0.04 15.48 -7.28
N THR A 54 -0.25 15.13 -6.01
CA THR A 54 -0.49 16.06 -4.91
C THR A 54 0.56 15.97 -3.81
N ASP A 55 0.73 17.06 -3.05
CA ASP A 55 1.64 17.08 -1.90
C ASP A 55 1.19 16.13 -0.79
N ALA A 56 -0.12 15.89 -0.65
CA ALA A 56 -0.67 14.94 0.31
C ALA A 56 -0.25 13.50 0.00
N GLU A 57 -0.19 13.12 -1.28
CA GLU A 57 0.25 11.79 -1.70
C GLU A 57 1.76 11.59 -1.50
N ARG A 58 2.55 12.64 -1.72
CA ARG A 58 4.00 12.63 -1.39
C ARG A 58 4.22 12.43 0.09
N GLU A 59 3.52 13.20 0.93
CA GLU A 59 3.60 13.07 2.39
C GLU A 59 3.15 11.68 2.85
N TYR A 60 2.09 11.14 2.25
CA TYR A 60 1.64 9.78 2.54
C TYR A 60 2.74 8.75 2.26
N LEU A 61 3.39 8.82 1.09
CA LEU A 61 4.47 7.91 0.73
C LEU A 61 5.70 8.06 1.62
N ASP A 62 6.05 9.29 2.01
CA ASP A 62 7.12 9.56 2.97
C ASP A 62 6.82 8.90 4.33
N ARG A 63 5.60 9.08 4.83
CA ARG A 63 5.17 8.47 6.09
C ARG A 63 5.14 6.95 6.01
N LEU A 64 4.67 6.38 4.90
CA LEU A 64 4.68 4.93 4.68
C LEU A 64 6.10 4.37 4.66
N ALA A 65 7.02 5.03 3.93
CA ALA A 65 8.42 4.61 3.90
C ALA A 65 9.07 4.64 5.30
N GLY A 66 8.77 5.70 6.07
CA GLY A 66 9.19 5.81 7.47
C GLY A 66 8.63 4.69 8.36
N ALA A 67 7.33 4.41 8.26
CA ALA A 67 6.69 3.34 9.04
C ALA A 67 7.25 1.95 8.70
N LEU A 68 7.57 1.70 7.43
CA LEU A 68 8.22 0.47 6.98
C LEU A 68 9.71 0.41 7.34
N GLY A 69 10.33 1.51 7.76
CA GLY A 69 11.75 1.60 8.07
C GLY A 69 12.62 1.49 6.81
N LEU A 70 12.16 2.03 5.69
CA LEU A 70 12.91 2.05 4.43
C LEU A 70 13.95 3.19 4.44
N THR A 71 15.14 2.87 3.96
CA THR A 71 16.20 3.85 3.78
C THR A 71 15.97 4.71 2.52
N ALA A 72 16.73 5.79 2.37
CA ALA A 72 16.72 6.56 1.13
C ALA A 72 17.14 5.71 -0.09
N GLU A 73 18.12 4.82 0.10
CA GLU A 73 18.59 3.88 -0.94
C GLU A 73 17.50 2.88 -1.35
N ASP A 74 16.74 2.36 -0.38
CA ASP A 74 15.59 1.47 -0.66
C ASP A 74 14.54 2.15 -1.52
N ARG A 75 14.21 3.41 -1.17
CA ARG A 75 13.23 4.21 -1.91
C ARG A 75 13.69 4.50 -3.33
N GLU A 76 14.94 4.91 -3.48
CA GLU A 76 15.54 5.19 -4.78
C GLU A 76 15.56 3.94 -5.67
N ARG A 77 15.91 2.78 -5.11
CA ARG A 77 15.87 1.50 -5.84
C ARG A 77 14.47 1.16 -6.35
N VAL A 78 13.43 1.35 -5.54
CA VAL A 78 12.05 1.12 -5.99
C VAL A 78 11.67 2.11 -7.10
N HIS A 79 12.02 3.39 -6.97
CA HIS A 79 11.74 4.40 -8.00
C HIS A 79 12.42 4.05 -9.32
N GLN A 80 13.70 3.64 -9.29
CA GLN A 80 14.43 3.23 -10.48
C GLN A 80 13.81 1.98 -11.14
N GLN A 81 13.41 0.98 -10.34
CA GLN A 81 12.78 -0.23 -10.87
C GLN A 81 11.46 0.06 -11.59
N LEU A 82 10.62 0.96 -11.04
CA LEU A 82 9.34 1.35 -11.64
C LEU A 82 9.49 2.28 -12.84
N GLN A 83 10.61 3.00 -12.97
CA GLN A 83 10.92 3.80 -14.17
C GLN A 83 11.42 2.95 -15.35
N LEU A 84 11.85 1.72 -15.08
CA LEU A 84 12.39 0.78 -16.08
C LEU A 84 11.39 -0.29 -16.52
N SER A 85 10.20 -0.34 -15.90
CA SER A 85 9.11 -1.27 -16.21
C SER A 85 8.08 -0.64 -17.14
#